data_AF-D8RWW0-F1
#
_entry.id   AF-D8RWW0-F1
#
_cell.length_a   1.000
_cell.length_b   1.000
_cell.length_c   1.000
_cell.angle_alpha   90.00
_cell.angle_beta   90.00
_cell.angle_gamma   90.00
#
_symmetry.space_group_name_H-M   'P 1'
#
loop_
_entity.id
_entity.type
_entity.pdbx_description
1 polymer ?
#
loop_
_entity_poly.entity_id
_entity_poly.type
_entity_poly.pdbx_seq_one_letter_code
_entity_poly.pdbx_strand_id
1 'polypeptide(L)'
;MGRWGAFDQDEGRCGNFERVTEPSLVLHIFSLLDLPDLFSLRAVCKSWYDAVLSPRFIELYKPPLEPWAVLRVRTSLPADWELRYDEEHFDYGMKLENHSELWRPHRFQRKRCSLPLGPSGSRFVGLCSSNGLVCGMLMEHIDSMTFAVGNPITNVWKALPPAPIASADRPRPAYLYIAMETDVVTGSYQIVILYQKITPEEAPAQDDDDGRIFSLQYDTDSCSWHEGPFFSASNSLGSPLRGCAFFYTGENIFPAYDPHSRAWSHVAISPPARNEQEQEDESWANWSFGYIGAFMYKGKCYWASLLFDPEKWGEDIGVAIWEMKQENSTWVLVSRVLSKDLFGPSCCLSVGDKDMTVRLVEDTVFISAFYRKESHGVWPPVAYDFSLSKWYTCCMDNEDIECSYVLLPSLSAKP
;
A
#
# COMPACT_ATOMS: atom_id res chain seq x y z
N MET A 1 -19.77 -78.03 -5.39
CA MET A 1 -18.93 -77.56 -4.26
C MET A 1 -19.28 -76.09 -4.08
N GLY A 2 -20.17 -75.64 -3.18
CA GLY A 2 -20.12 -75.70 -1.71
C GLY A 2 -18.95 -74.85 -1.21
N ARG A 3 -19.06 -73.77 -0.42
CA ARG A 3 -20.07 -73.16 0.46
C ARG A 3 -19.76 -71.66 0.58
N TRP A 4 -20.77 -70.81 0.82
CA TRP A 4 -20.58 -69.53 1.51
C TRP A 4 -21.24 -69.67 2.88
N GLY A 5 -20.44 -69.59 3.94
CA GLY A 5 -20.89 -69.45 5.31
C GLY A 5 -20.92 -67.98 5.67
N ALA A 6 -22.01 -67.55 6.33
CA ALA A 6 -22.17 -66.26 6.94
C ALA A 6 -21.18 -66.04 8.10
N PHE A 7 -20.77 -64.79 8.32
CA PHE A 7 -20.64 -64.24 9.66
C PHE A 7 -21.06 -62.77 9.65
N ASP A 8 -21.86 -62.46 10.66
CA ASP A 8 -22.57 -61.23 10.91
C ASP A 8 -21.69 -60.01 11.18
N GLN A 9 -22.38 -58.88 11.00
CA GLN A 9 -22.17 -57.53 11.53
C GLN A 9 -21.14 -57.38 12.65
N ASP A 10 -20.26 -56.40 12.48
CA ASP A 10 -19.78 -55.61 13.61
C ASP A 10 -19.93 -54.12 13.28
N GLU A 11 -20.52 -53.41 14.24
CA GLU A 11 -20.93 -52.02 14.16
C GLU A 11 -19.71 -51.10 14.30
N GLY A 12 -19.21 -50.62 13.16
CA GLY A 12 -18.24 -49.53 13.10
C GLY A 12 -18.84 -48.36 12.35
N ARG A 13 -19.44 -47.39 13.05
CA ARG A 13 -19.78 -46.07 12.49
C ARG A 13 -18.51 -45.38 12.01
N CYS A 14 -18.10 -45.63 10.77
CA CYS A 14 -17.16 -44.78 10.06
C CYS A 14 -17.99 -43.73 9.32
N GLY A 15 -17.86 -42.48 9.76
CA GLY A 15 -18.63 -41.35 9.24
C GLY A 15 -18.47 -41.20 7.72
N ASN A 16 -19.52 -40.64 7.11
CA ASN A 16 -19.69 -40.36 5.70
C ASN A 16 -18.42 -39.83 4.99
N PHE A 17 -17.56 -40.72 4.50
CA PHE A 17 -16.66 -40.47 3.37
C PHE A 17 -17.42 -40.65 2.06
N GLU A 18 -18.62 -40.07 1.96
CA GLU A 18 -19.41 -40.12 0.74
C GLU A 18 -18.76 -39.23 -0.33
N ARG A 19 -17.98 -39.87 -1.21
CA ARG A 19 -17.57 -39.43 -2.56
C ARG A 19 -16.71 -38.16 -2.63
N VAL A 20 -15.51 -38.22 -2.07
CA VAL A 20 -14.41 -37.36 -2.55
C VAL A 20 -13.92 -37.96 -3.88
N THR A 21 -14.23 -37.33 -5.01
CA THR A 21 -13.58 -37.67 -6.29
C THR A 21 -12.12 -37.19 -6.29
N GLU A 22 -11.21 -37.83 -7.03
CA GLU A 22 -9.79 -37.40 -7.09
C GLU A 22 -9.61 -35.90 -7.36
N PRO A 23 -10.38 -35.25 -8.27
CA PRO A 23 -10.31 -33.80 -8.45
C PRO A 23 -10.70 -33.00 -7.20
N SER A 24 -11.65 -33.50 -6.39
CA SER A 24 -12.07 -32.82 -5.15
C SER A 24 -11.06 -32.96 -4.02
N LEU A 25 -10.31 -34.06 -3.98
CA LEU A 25 -9.21 -34.24 -3.03
C LEU A 25 -8.07 -33.25 -3.34
N VAL A 26 -7.72 -33.09 -4.62
CA VAL A 26 -6.68 -32.15 -5.07
C VAL A 26 -7.02 -30.72 -4.66
N LEU A 27 -8.25 -30.26 -4.90
CA LEU A 27 -8.68 -28.92 -4.46
C LEU A 27 -8.63 -28.76 -2.94
N HIS A 28 -8.98 -29.81 -2.20
CA HIS A 28 -8.89 -29.78 -0.74
C HIS A 28 -7.44 -29.68 -0.27
N ILE A 29 -6.52 -30.45 -0.84
CA ILE A 29 -5.08 -30.37 -0.55
C ILE A 29 -4.56 -28.96 -0.86
N PHE A 30 -4.89 -28.42 -2.03
CA PHE A 30 -4.47 -27.06 -2.40
C PHE A 30 -5.05 -26.03 -1.44
N SER A 31 -6.26 -26.23 -0.90
CA SER A 31 -6.89 -25.27 0.00
C SER A 31 -6.19 -25.15 1.37
N LEU A 32 -5.34 -26.11 1.71
CA LEU A 32 -4.55 -26.12 2.95
C LEU A 32 -3.22 -25.35 2.81
N LEU A 33 -2.88 -24.88 1.60
CA LEU A 33 -1.61 -24.22 1.33
C LEU A 33 -1.67 -22.70 1.59
N ASP A 34 -0.54 -22.15 2.01
CA ASP A 34 -0.38 -20.71 2.14
C ASP A 34 -0.34 -20.03 0.75
N LEU A 35 -0.69 -18.74 0.72
CA LEU A 35 -0.81 -17.97 -0.53
C LEU A 35 0.43 -18.04 -1.45
N PRO A 36 1.69 -17.95 -0.97
CA PRO A 36 2.87 -18.10 -1.83
C PRO A 36 2.95 -19.46 -2.53
N ASP A 37 2.55 -20.54 -1.84
CA ASP A 37 2.57 -21.89 -2.40
C ASP A 37 1.54 -22.06 -3.52
N LEU A 38 0.41 -21.35 -3.42
CA LEU A 38 -0.58 -21.31 -4.52
C LEU A 38 0.01 -20.71 -5.80
N PHE A 39 0.89 -19.71 -5.69
CA PHE A 39 1.59 -19.18 -6.88
C PHE A 39 2.58 -20.18 -7.45
N SER A 40 3.28 -20.94 -6.60
CA SER A 40 4.14 -22.03 -7.07
C SER A 40 3.36 -23.11 -7.80
N LEU A 41 2.17 -23.50 -7.30
CA LEU A 41 1.31 -24.49 -7.97
C LEU A 41 0.88 -24.05 -9.37
N ARG A 42 0.56 -22.77 -9.54
CA ARG A 42 0.14 -22.19 -10.83
C ARG A 42 1.23 -22.24 -11.89
N ALA A 43 2.50 -22.29 -11.49
CA ALA A 43 3.62 -22.43 -12.40
C ALA A 43 3.86 -23.88 -12.87
N VAL A 44 3.21 -24.88 -12.27
CA VAL A 44 3.46 -26.31 -12.57
C VAL A 44 2.86 -26.71 -13.92
N CYS A 45 1.55 -26.53 -14.11
CA CYS A 45 0.88 -26.80 -15.38
C CYS A 45 -0.46 -26.06 -15.48
N LYS A 46 -1.01 -25.97 -16.69
CA LYS A 46 -2.31 -25.33 -16.96
C LYS A 46 -3.45 -25.91 -16.11
N SER A 47 -3.47 -27.23 -15.92
CA SER A 47 -4.53 -27.86 -15.11
C SER A 47 -4.50 -27.43 -13.65
N TRP A 48 -3.32 -27.18 -13.07
CA TRP A 48 -3.20 -26.73 -11.68
C TRP A 48 -3.50 -25.24 -11.57
N TYR A 49 -3.08 -24.47 -12.56
CA TYR A 49 -3.47 -23.08 -12.72
C TYR A 49 -5.00 -22.93 -12.72
N ASP A 50 -5.69 -23.68 -13.59
CA ASP A 50 -7.15 -23.65 -13.70
C ASP A 50 -7.84 -24.15 -12.42
N ALA A 51 -7.25 -25.13 -11.73
CA ALA A 51 -7.79 -25.66 -10.48
C ALA A 51 -7.80 -24.62 -9.34
N VAL A 52 -6.69 -23.90 -9.13
CA VAL A 52 -6.53 -22.87 -8.08
C VAL A 52 -7.35 -21.61 -8.35
N LEU A 53 -7.89 -21.45 -9.56
CA LEU A 53 -8.78 -20.34 -9.93
C LEU A 53 -10.23 -20.79 -10.17
N SER A 54 -10.52 -22.09 -9.99
CA SER A 54 -11.86 -22.62 -10.21
C SER A 54 -12.85 -22.07 -9.18
N PRO A 55 -14.13 -21.84 -9.53
CA PRO A 55 -15.14 -21.36 -8.58
C PRO A 55 -15.22 -22.23 -7.32
N ARG A 56 -15.13 -23.55 -7.49
CA ARG A 56 -15.12 -24.51 -6.39
C ARG A 56 -13.92 -24.32 -5.45
N PHE A 57 -12.74 -24.02 -5.99
CA PHE A 57 -11.58 -23.73 -5.15
C PHE A 57 -11.75 -22.42 -4.38
N ILE A 58 -12.29 -21.38 -5.03
CA ILE A 58 -12.54 -20.08 -4.38
C ILE A 58 -13.51 -20.23 -3.20
N GLU A 59 -14.52 -21.09 -3.32
CA GLU A 59 -15.44 -21.41 -2.21
C GLU A 59 -14.76 -22.18 -1.06
N LEU A 60 -13.80 -23.05 -1.40
CA LEU A 60 -13.09 -23.88 -0.42
C LEU A 60 -11.95 -23.12 0.28
N TYR A 61 -11.22 -22.29 -0.46
CA TYR A 61 -10.05 -21.60 0.02
C TYR A 61 -10.44 -20.38 0.83
N LYS A 62 -10.10 -20.41 2.12
CA LYS A 62 -10.27 -19.29 3.02
C LYS A 62 -8.87 -18.74 3.32
N PRO A 63 -8.38 -17.73 2.57
CA PRO A 63 -7.09 -17.15 2.88
C PRO A 63 -7.12 -16.61 4.32
N PRO A 64 -5.97 -16.63 5.03
CA PRO A 64 -5.85 -15.90 6.28
C PRO A 64 -6.23 -14.43 6.06
N LEU A 65 -7.04 -13.89 6.97
CA LEU A 65 -7.40 -12.47 7.02
C LEU A 65 -6.23 -11.64 7.57
N GLU A 66 -5.04 -11.86 7.02
CA GLU A 66 -3.81 -11.18 7.38
C GLU A 66 -3.27 -10.43 6.16
N PRO A 67 -2.78 -9.19 6.35
CA PRO A 67 -2.23 -8.41 5.26
C PRO A 67 -0.92 -9.00 4.75
N TRP A 68 -0.74 -8.91 3.43
CA TRP A 68 0.52 -9.21 2.78
C TRP A 68 1.08 -7.95 2.15
N ALA A 69 2.35 -7.67 2.45
CA ALA A 69 3.13 -6.70 1.70
C ALA A 69 3.77 -7.42 0.51
N VAL A 70 3.52 -6.90 -0.69
CA VAL A 70 4.22 -7.31 -1.90
C VAL A 70 5.48 -6.47 -2.02
N LEU A 71 6.59 -7.13 -1.78
CA LEU A 71 7.91 -6.54 -1.82
C LEU A 71 8.49 -6.68 -3.22
N ARG A 72 9.15 -5.62 -3.65
CA ARG A 72 10.06 -5.63 -4.79
C ARG A 72 11.47 -5.59 -4.23
N VAL A 73 12.28 -6.57 -4.60
CA VAL A 73 13.68 -6.66 -4.18
C VAL A 73 14.56 -6.33 -5.38
N ARG A 74 15.41 -5.32 -5.24
CA ARG A 74 16.39 -4.93 -6.26
C ARG A 74 17.72 -5.63 -5.98
N THR A 75 18.20 -6.37 -6.97
CA THR A 75 19.46 -7.13 -6.86
C THR A 75 20.65 -6.44 -7.52
N SER A 76 20.43 -5.39 -8.32
CA SER A 76 21.50 -4.59 -8.96
C SER A 76 21.05 -3.17 -9.31
N LEU A 77 22.03 -2.29 -9.54
CA LEU A 77 21.78 -0.96 -10.11
C LEU A 77 21.38 -1.04 -11.59
N PRO A 78 20.53 -0.13 -12.08
CA PRO A 78 20.34 0.05 -13.51
C PRO A 78 21.68 0.33 -14.20
N ALA A 79 22.04 -0.49 -15.20
CA ALA A 79 23.32 -0.38 -15.90
C ALA A 79 23.47 0.92 -16.72
N ASP A 80 22.36 1.60 -17.02
CA ASP A 80 22.30 2.78 -17.87
C ASP A 80 22.63 4.06 -17.06
N TRP A 81 23.93 4.35 -16.97
CA TRP A 81 24.48 5.55 -16.32
C TRP A 81 24.16 6.86 -17.04
N GLU A 82 23.76 6.82 -18.32
CA GLU A 82 23.44 8.00 -19.14
C GLU A 82 22.04 8.57 -18.87
N LEU A 83 21.13 7.79 -18.28
CA LEU A 83 19.79 8.26 -17.88
C LEU A 83 19.79 8.93 -16.49
N ARG A 84 20.95 9.39 -15.99
CA ARG A 84 21.10 10.04 -14.67
C ARG A 84 20.73 11.53 -14.67
N TYR A 85 20.58 12.17 -15.82
CA TYR A 85 20.49 13.63 -15.91
C TYR A 85 19.24 14.20 -16.61
N ASP A 86 18.32 13.36 -17.07
CA ASP A 86 16.98 13.84 -17.39
C ASP A 86 16.16 13.94 -16.10
N GLU A 87 15.41 15.02 -15.94
CA GLU A 87 14.75 15.51 -14.71
C GLU A 87 13.70 14.55 -14.07
N GLU A 88 13.63 13.30 -14.52
CA GLU A 88 12.79 12.19 -14.10
C GLU A 88 13.54 11.25 -13.11
N HIS A 89 13.72 11.71 -11.88
CA HIS A 89 14.57 11.11 -10.83
C HIS A 89 14.13 9.74 -10.26
N PHE A 90 13.17 9.06 -10.88
CA PHE A 90 12.58 7.82 -10.38
C PHE A 90 12.74 6.69 -11.40
N ASP A 91 13.34 5.57 -10.98
CA ASP A 91 13.51 4.40 -11.85
C ASP A 91 12.22 3.59 -11.95
N TYR A 92 11.29 4.08 -12.76
CA TYR A 92 10.11 3.33 -13.18
C TYR A 92 10.41 2.39 -14.37
N GLY A 93 11.62 2.49 -14.93
CA GLY A 93 12.10 1.81 -16.12
C GLY A 93 12.61 0.39 -15.81
N MET A 94 11.70 -0.46 -15.33
CA MET A 94 11.99 -1.85 -14.97
C MET A 94 12.73 -2.62 -16.07
N LYS A 95 14.04 -2.86 -15.89
CA LYS A 95 14.79 -3.87 -16.64
C LYS A 95 15.53 -4.81 -15.67
N LEU A 96 14.91 -5.99 -15.52
CA LEU A 96 15.51 -7.33 -15.60
C LEU A 96 16.21 -8.02 -14.42
N GLU A 97 16.29 -7.48 -13.19
CA GLU A 97 16.82 -8.30 -12.07
C GLU A 97 15.96 -8.37 -10.79
N ASN A 98 14.81 -7.70 -10.77
CA ASN A 98 13.95 -7.69 -9.58
C ASN A 98 13.06 -8.94 -9.48
N HIS A 99 12.97 -9.56 -8.30
CA HIS A 99 11.93 -10.55 -8.00
C HIS A 99 10.91 -9.99 -7.00
N SER A 100 9.72 -10.61 -6.97
CA SER A 100 8.69 -10.29 -5.99
C SER A 100 8.79 -11.23 -4.79
N GLU A 101 8.68 -10.66 -3.60
CA GLU A 101 8.53 -11.40 -2.35
C GLU A 101 7.23 -11.01 -1.67
N LEU A 102 6.69 -11.97 -0.94
CA LEU A 102 5.55 -11.76 -0.06
C LEU A 102 6.05 -11.72 1.37
N TRP A 103 5.74 -10.64 2.08
CA TRP A 103 6.08 -10.46 3.48
C TRP A 103 4.85 -10.40 4.36
N ARG A 104 4.88 -11.20 5.43
CA ARG A 104 3.95 -11.17 6.56
C ARG A 104 4.68 -10.70 7.81
N PRO A 105 4.31 -9.53 8.38
CA PRO A 105 4.94 -9.02 9.60
C PRO A 105 4.96 -10.02 10.75
N HIS A 106 3.83 -10.64 11.10
CA HIS A 106 3.72 -11.52 12.29
C HIS A 106 4.50 -12.81 12.22
N ARG A 107 4.78 -13.31 11.01
CA ARG A 107 5.49 -14.58 10.82
C ARG A 107 6.98 -14.39 10.57
N PHE A 108 7.45 -13.13 10.51
CA PHE A 108 8.82 -12.77 10.11
C PHE A 108 9.27 -13.52 8.85
N GLN A 109 8.31 -13.81 7.96
CA GLN A 109 8.53 -14.67 6.81
C GLN A 109 8.42 -13.82 5.56
N ARG A 110 9.55 -13.73 4.86
CA ARG A 110 9.58 -13.36 3.45
C ARG A 110 9.60 -14.62 2.62
N LYS A 111 8.82 -14.65 1.56
CA LYS A 111 8.82 -15.77 0.63
C LYS A 111 8.81 -15.25 -0.78
N ARG A 112 9.85 -15.59 -1.54
CA ARG A 112 9.89 -15.37 -2.98
C ARG A 112 8.68 -16.05 -3.63
N CYS A 113 8.04 -15.34 -4.53
CA CYS A 113 6.86 -15.83 -5.21
C CYS A 113 6.86 -15.37 -6.68
N SER A 114 6.00 -15.99 -7.49
CA SER A 114 5.79 -15.60 -8.88
C SER A 114 4.53 -14.73 -9.03
N LEU A 115 4.20 -13.93 -8.01
CA LEU A 115 3.06 -13.02 -8.06
C LEU A 115 3.32 -11.96 -9.13
N PRO A 116 2.37 -11.73 -10.07
CA PRO A 116 2.46 -10.63 -11.00
C PRO A 116 2.33 -9.30 -10.24
N LEU A 117 3.31 -8.42 -10.41
CA LEU A 117 3.26 -7.08 -9.80
C LEU A 117 2.22 -6.16 -10.45
N GLY A 118 1.80 -6.47 -11.67
CA GLY A 118 0.84 -5.69 -12.45
C GLY A 118 0.34 -6.46 -13.67
N PRO A 119 -0.33 -5.79 -14.61
CA PRO A 119 -0.76 -6.39 -15.87
C PRO A 119 0.42 -7.01 -16.64
N SER A 120 0.16 -8.13 -17.32
CA SER A 120 1.20 -8.88 -18.02
C SER A 120 1.81 -8.04 -19.15
N GLY A 121 3.13 -7.85 -19.10
CA GLY A 121 3.87 -7.07 -20.11
C GLY A 121 3.90 -5.56 -19.88
N SER A 122 3.25 -5.06 -18.83
CA SER A 122 3.18 -3.63 -18.49
C SER A 122 4.23 -3.20 -17.48
N ARG A 123 4.64 -1.93 -17.54
CA ARG A 123 5.44 -1.30 -16.48
C ARG A 123 4.46 -0.70 -15.46
N PHE A 124 4.22 -1.41 -14.37
CA PHE A 124 3.19 -1.05 -13.39
C PHE A 124 3.78 -0.61 -12.06
N VAL A 125 3.24 0.48 -11.50
CA VAL A 125 3.54 0.96 -10.15
C VAL A 125 2.27 0.91 -9.33
N GLY A 126 2.22 0.00 -8.34
CA GLY A 126 1.11 -0.08 -7.40
C GLY A 126 1.09 1.13 -6.46
N LEU A 127 -0.07 1.75 -6.30
CA LEU A 127 -0.21 3.01 -5.58
C LEU A 127 -1.11 2.86 -4.36
N CYS A 128 -2.28 2.25 -4.54
CA CYS A 128 -3.23 1.99 -3.47
C CYS A 128 -3.93 0.64 -3.68
N SER A 129 -4.66 0.21 -2.66
CA SER A 129 -5.24 -1.12 -2.59
C SER A 129 -6.44 -1.12 -1.66
N SER A 130 -7.46 -1.93 -1.99
CA SER A 130 -8.65 -2.08 -1.16
C SER A 130 -9.30 -3.44 -1.44
N ASN A 131 -9.63 -4.19 -0.39
CA ASN A 131 -10.33 -5.49 -0.47
C ASN A 131 -9.79 -6.49 -1.53
N GLY A 132 -8.47 -6.61 -1.61
CA GLY A 132 -7.78 -7.51 -2.54
C GLY A 132 -7.63 -7.01 -3.98
N LEU A 133 -8.15 -5.82 -4.28
CA LEU A 133 -7.83 -5.07 -5.49
C LEU A 133 -6.63 -4.15 -5.25
N VAL A 134 -5.85 -3.94 -6.31
CA VAL A 134 -4.72 -3.02 -6.37
C VAL A 134 -4.95 -2.07 -7.53
N CYS A 135 -4.78 -0.78 -7.28
CA CYS A 135 -4.77 0.26 -8.30
C CYS A 135 -3.35 0.81 -8.44
N GLY A 136 -2.91 0.99 -9.68
CA GLY A 136 -1.59 1.51 -9.99
C GLY A 136 -1.50 2.16 -11.36
N MET A 137 -0.41 2.86 -11.61
CA MET A 137 -0.17 3.59 -12.85
C MET A 137 0.55 2.72 -13.88
N LEU A 138 0.17 2.84 -15.15
CA LEU A 138 0.83 2.20 -16.30
C LEU A 138 1.87 3.16 -16.90
N MET A 139 3.14 2.88 -16.67
CA MET A 139 4.27 3.76 -17.02
C MET A 139 4.60 3.75 -18.51
N GLU A 140 4.10 2.80 -19.30
CA GLU A 140 4.21 2.82 -20.76
C GLU A 140 3.42 3.95 -21.43
N HIS A 141 2.42 4.52 -20.74
CA HIS A 141 1.57 5.58 -21.28
C HIS A 141 2.08 6.97 -20.92
N ILE A 142 3.26 7.35 -21.39
CA ILE A 142 3.95 8.60 -21.03
C ILE A 142 3.06 9.85 -21.31
N ASP A 143 2.26 9.79 -22.36
CA ASP A 143 1.39 10.89 -22.77
C ASP A 143 0.04 10.95 -22.05
N SER A 144 -0.22 10.09 -21.07
CA SER A 144 -1.50 10.09 -20.34
C SER A 144 -1.42 9.47 -18.94
N MET A 145 -2.18 10.00 -17.98
CA MET A 145 -2.32 9.38 -16.65
C MET A 145 -3.26 8.17 -16.74
N THR A 146 -2.74 7.03 -17.20
CA THR A 146 -3.50 5.78 -17.33
C THR A 146 -3.24 4.87 -16.14
N PHE A 147 -4.32 4.42 -15.52
CA PHE A 147 -4.29 3.53 -14.37
C PHE A 147 -4.82 2.14 -14.75
N ALA A 148 -4.41 1.13 -13.98
CA ALA A 148 -5.00 -0.19 -14.03
C ALA A 148 -5.42 -0.62 -12.63
N VAL A 149 -6.57 -1.29 -12.55
CA VAL A 149 -7.08 -1.93 -11.35
C VAL A 149 -7.08 -3.42 -11.59
N GLY A 150 -6.65 -4.20 -10.60
CA GLY A 150 -6.70 -5.64 -10.73
C GLY A 150 -6.50 -6.38 -9.44
N ASN A 151 -6.76 -7.67 -9.52
CA ASN A 151 -6.50 -8.60 -8.45
C ASN A 151 -5.22 -9.37 -8.82
N PRO A 152 -4.09 -9.11 -8.16
CA PRO A 152 -2.82 -9.76 -8.47
C PRO A 152 -2.85 -11.26 -8.13
N ILE A 153 -3.75 -11.69 -7.24
CA ILE A 153 -3.97 -13.09 -6.92
C ILE A 153 -4.73 -13.79 -8.04
N THR A 154 -5.70 -13.20 -8.72
CA THR A 154 -6.36 -13.87 -9.86
C THR A 154 -5.70 -13.55 -11.20
N ASN A 155 -4.77 -12.59 -11.21
CA ASN A 155 -4.15 -12.00 -12.39
C ASN A 155 -5.18 -11.42 -13.39
N VAL A 156 -6.30 -10.94 -12.86
CA VAL A 156 -7.34 -10.26 -13.64
C VAL A 156 -7.14 -8.76 -13.46
N TRP A 157 -6.94 -8.06 -14.57
CA TRP A 157 -6.64 -6.63 -14.61
C TRP A 157 -7.54 -5.92 -15.62
N LYS A 158 -7.89 -4.68 -15.32
CA LYS A 158 -8.66 -3.77 -16.16
C LYS A 158 -7.92 -2.44 -16.23
N ALA A 159 -7.59 -2.01 -17.44
CA ALA A 159 -7.13 -0.64 -17.66
C ALA A 159 -8.32 0.32 -17.54
N LEU A 160 -8.13 1.41 -16.81
CA LEU A 160 -9.12 2.47 -16.68
C LEU A 160 -9.01 3.43 -17.87
N PRO A 161 -10.08 4.17 -18.21
CA PRO A 161 -9.94 5.31 -19.13
C PRO A 161 -8.86 6.26 -18.59
N PRO A 162 -8.11 6.96 -19.46
CA PRO A 162 -7.14 7.96 -19.00
C PRO A 162 -7.78 9.01 -18.10
N ALA A 163 -7.13 9.34 -16.99
CA ALA A 163 -7.57 10.43 -16.13
C ALA A 163 -7.47 11.75 -16.91
N PRO A 164 -8.51 12.60 -16.91
CA PRO A 164 -8.53 13.88 -17.63
C PRO A 164 -7.67 14.96 -16.94
N ILE A 165 -6.43 14.63 -16.57
CA ILE A 165 -5.46 15.57 -16.00
C ILE A 165 -4.57 16.10 -17.12
N ALA A 166 -4.53 17.42 -17.27
CA ALA A 166 -3.71 18.09 -18.28
C ALA A 166 -2.22 17.77 -18.07
N SER A 167 -1.43 17.73 -19.15
CA SER A 167 -0.02 17.35 -19.08
C SER A 167 0.81 18.20 -18.11
N ALA A 168 0.50 19.50 -18.02
CA ALA A 168 1.17 20.42 -17.10
C ALA A 168 0.85 20.14 -15.62
N ASP A 169 -0.31 19.55 -15.33
CA ASP A 169 -0.80 19.32 -13.97
C ASP A 169 -0.52 17.90 -13.47
N ARG A 170 0.27 17.10 -14.22
CA ARG A 170 0.46 15.69 -13.89
C ARG A 170 1.33 15.53 -12.64
N PRO A 171 0.77 15.04 -11.52
CA PRO A 171 1.59 14.64 -10.40
C PRO A 171 2.46 13.45 -10.80
N ARG A 172 3.70 13.44 -10.33
CA ARG A 172 4.57 12.25 -10.44
C ARG A 172 4.03 11.16 -9.51
N PRO A 173 4.25 9.86 -9.78
CA PRO A 173 3.75 8.78 -8.94
C PRO A 173 4.11 8.91 -7.46
N ALA A 174 5.31 9.41 -7.17
CA ALA A 174 5.81 9.58 -5.80
C ALA A 174 5.10 10.72 -5.04
N TYR A 175 4.55 11.70 -5.77
CA TYR A 175 3.75 12.82 -5.24
C TYR A 175 2.25 12.63 -5.46
N LEU A 176 1.84 11.45 -5.91
CA LEU A 176 0.44 11.18 -6.21
C LEU A 176 -0.29 10.80 -4.92
N TYR A 177 -1.18 11.68 -4.47
CA TYR A 177 -2.09 11.39 -3.38
C TYR A 177 -3.29 10.63 -3.94
N ILE A 178 -3.31 9.32 -3.74
CA ILE A 178 -4.34 8.44 -4.29
C ILE A 178 -4.87 7.47 -3.24
N ALA A 179 -6.19 7.33 -3.19
CA ALA A 179 -6.88 6.38 -2.34
C ALA A 179 -7.85 5.53 -3.16
N MET A 180 -8.14 4.33 -2.67
CA MET A 180 -9.12 3.42 -3.25
C MET A 180 -10.04 2.92 -2.14
N GLU A 181 -11.33 2.95 -2.40
CA GLU A 181 -12.36 2.43 -1.51
C GLU A 181 -13.22 1.43 -2.28
N THR A 182 -13.48 0.28 -1.66
CA THR A 182 -14.27 -0.79 -2.24
C THR A 182 -15.51 -1.03 -1.39
N ASP A 183 -16.66 -1.14 -2.05
CA ASP A 183 -17.88 -1.64 -1.44
C ASP A 183 -17.86 -3.17 -1.54
N VAL A 184 -17.68 -3.82 -0.40
CA VAL A 184 -17.61 -5.30 -0.30
C VAL A 184 -18.94 -5.96 -0.69
N VAL A 185 -20.07 -5.25 -0.55
CA VAL A 185 -21.42 -5.79 -0.79
C VAL A 185 -21.73 -5.78 -2.28
N THR A 186 -21.49 -4.66 -2.95
CA THR A 186 -21.78 -4.51 -4.38
C THR A 186 -20.62 -5.00 -5.26
N GLY A 187 -19.41 -5.03 -4.72
CA GLY A 187 -18.18 -5.22 -5.48
C GLY A 187 -17.75 -3.98 -6.26
N SER A 188 -18.44 -2.85 -6.09
CA SER A 188 -18.07 -1.58 -6.73
C SER A 188 -16.89 -0.94 -5.99
N TYR A 189 -16.18 -0.04 -6.66
CA TYR A 189 -15.04 0.67 -6.11
C TYR A 189 -14.94 2.07 -6.67
N GLN A 190 -14.32 2.94 -5.87
CA GLN A 190 -14.02 4.31 -6.20
C GLN A 190 -12.54 4.56 -5.99
N ILE A 191 -11.95 5.38 -6.87
CA ILE A 191 -10.55 5.80 -6.77
C ILE A 191 -10.54 7.32 -6.75
N VAL A 192 -9.81 7.90 -5.81
CA VAL A 192 -9.66 9.35 -5.67
C VAL A 192 -8.21 9.71 -5.89
N ILE A 193 -7.98 10.71 -6.73
CA ILE A 193 -6.70 11.38 -6.92
C ILE A 193 -6.83 12.80 -6.41
N LEU A 194 -5.91 13.21 -5.55
CA LEU A 194 -5.75 14.59 -5.10
C LEU A 194 -4.48 15.18 -5.73
N TYR A 195 -4.60 16.36 -6.33
CA TYR A 195 -3.50 16.98 -7.07
C TYR A 195 -3.64 18.50 -7.08
N GLN A 196 -2.55 19.20 -7.38
CA GLN A 196 -2.52 20.65 -7.59
C GLN A 196 -2.39 20.94 -9.09
N LYS A 197 -3.03 22.01 -9.56
CA LYS A 197 -2.87 22.49 -10.94
C LYS A 197 -1.78 23.56 -10.99
N ILE A 198 -0.96 23.53 -12.04
CA ILE A 198 0.09 24.53 -12.27
C ILE A 198 -0.49 25.60 -13.19
N THR A 199 -0.76 26.80 -12.67
CA THR A 199 -1.28 27.93 -13.46
C THR A 199 -0.13 28.57 -14.27
N PRO A 200 -0.16 28.57 -15.62
CA PRO A 200 0.98 29.04 -16.41
C PRO A 200 1.21 30.56 -16.45
N GLU A 201 0.32 31.40 -15.88
CA GLU A 201 0.28 32.84 -16.17
C GLU A 201 0.53 33.80 -15.00
N GLU A 202 0.86 33.35 -13.79
CA GLU A 202 1.10 34.28 -12.67
C GLU A 202 2.59 34.37 -12.27
N ALA A 203 3.29 35.32 -12.91
CA ALA A 203 4.39 36.03 -12.24
C ALA A 203 3.86 36.58 -10.91
N PRO A 204 4.69 36.70 -9.84
CA PRO A 204 4.21 36.86 -8.47
C PRO A 204 3.47 38.20 -8.30
N ALA A 205 2.16 38.17 -8.51
CA ALA A 205 1.24 39.13 -7.97
C ALA A 205 0.99 38.70 -6.53
N GLN A 206 1.20 39.64 -5.62
CA GLN A 206 1.09 39.43 -4.18
C GLN A 206 -0.27 38.80 -3.80
N ASP A 207 -0.17 37.72 -3.04
CA ASP A 207 -1.08 37.29 -1.96
C ASP A 207 -2.35 36.45 -2.24
N ASP A 208 -2.61 35.84 -3.42
CA ASP A 208 -3.88 35.07 -3.58
C ASP A 208 -3.90 33.76 -4.42
N ASP A 209 -2.81 33.29 -5.06
CA ASP A 209 -2.81 31.97 -5.73
C ASP A 209 -2.49 30.83 -4.72
N ASP A 210 -3.37 30.70 -3.73
CA ASP A 210 -3.39 29.62 -2.73
C ASP A 210 -3.36 28.26 -3.43
N GLY A 211 -2.48 27.35 -3.00
CA GLY A 211 -2.27 26.01 -3.56
C GLY A 211 -3.51 25.11 -3.53
N ARG A 212 -4.50 25.39 -4.39
CA ARG A 212 -5.78 24.69 -4.49
C ARG A 212 -5.55 23.22 -4.79
N ILE A 213 -6.21 22.37 -4.01
CA ILE A 213 -6.14 20.92 -4.17
C ILE A 213 -7.39 20.48 -4.90
N PHE A 214 -7.21 19.89 -6.07
CA PHE A 214 -8.28 19.35 -6.89
C PHE A 214 -8.50 17.88 -6.54
N SER A 215 -9.75 17.44 -6.64
CA SER A 215 -10.13 16.03 -6.50
C SER A 215 -10.63 15.49 -7.83
N LEU A 216 -10.18 14.30 -8.18
CA LEU A 216 -10.64 13.56 -9.35
C LEU A 216 -11.02 12.15 -8.91
N GLN A 217 -12.25 11.74 -9.20
CA GLN A 217 -12.82 10.49 -8.73
C GLN A 217 -13.23 9.58 -9.88
N TYR A 218 -12.68 8.37 -9.93
CA TYR A 218 -13.20 7.31 -10.78
C TYR A 218 -14.29 6.54 -10.04
N ASP A 219 -15.37 6.25 -10.74
CA ASP A 219 -16.45 5.40 -10.26
C ASP A 219 -16.61 4.20 -11.19
N THR A 220 -16.55 2.99 -10.64
CA THR A 220 -16.64 1.78 -11.46
C THR A 220 -18.03 1.54 -12.02
N ASP A 221 -19.09 2.01 -11.35
CA ASP A 221 -20.47 1.82 -11.81
C ASP A 221 -20.75 2.69 -13.03
N SER A 222 -20.22 3.92 -13.05
CA SER A 222 -20.28 4.78 -14.24
C SER A 222 -19.16 4.54 -15.25
N CYS A 223 -18.13 3.78 -14.87
CA CYS A 223 -16.91 3.55 -15.66
C CYS A 223 -16.25 4.85 -16.15
N SER A 224 -16.30 5.93 -15.36
CA SER A 224 -15.83 7.25 -15.78
C SER A 224 -15.19 8.05 -14.65
N TRP A 225 -14.36 9.01 -15.04
CA TRP A 225 -13.80 10.01 -14.13
C TRP A 225 -14.75 11.19 -13.95
N HIS A 226 -14.81 11.70 -12.73
CA HIS A 226 -15.61 12.87 -12.33
C HIS A 226 -14.72 13.83 -11.58
N GLU A 227 -14.72 15.09 -11.98
CA GLU A 227 -14.09 16.14 -11.18
C GLU A 227 -14.96 16.41 -9.94
N GLY A 228 -14.32 16.42 -8.78
CA GLY A 228 -14.94 16.86 -7.53
C GLY A 228 -14.68 18.34 -7.25
N PRO A 229 -15.23 18.89 -6.16
CA PRO A 229 -14.89 20.23 -5.73
C PRO A 229 -13.38 20.30 -5.41
N PHE A 230 -12.76 21.45 -5.69
CA PHE A 230 -11.43 21.74 -5.17
C PHE A 230 -11.52 22.06 -3.66
N PHE A 231 -10.43 21.89 -2.92
CA PHE A 231 -10.37 22.22 -1.51
C PHE A 231 -10.30 23.74 -1.30
N SER A 232 -11.18 24.25 -0.44
CA SER A 232 -11.08 25.57 0.17
C SER A 232 -11.60 25.50 1.61
N ALA A 233 -11.05 26.31 2.52
CA ALA A 233 -11.60 26.44 3.86
C ALA A 233 -13.10 26.83 3.84
N SER A 234 -13.56 27.52 2.79
CA SER A 234 -14.96 27.93 2.61
C SER A 234 -15.92 26.82 2.19
N ASN A 235 -15.44 25.76 1.55
CA ASN A 235 -16.27 24.67 1.00
C ASN A 235 -16.06 23.31 1.69
N SER A 236 -15.34 23.33 2.82
CA SER A 236 -15.04 22.15 3.62
C SER A 236 -15.78 22.20 4.95
N LEU A 237 -16.05 21.03 5.53
CA LEU A 237 -16.89 20.88 6.72
C LEU A 237 -16.15 21.20 8.05
N GLY A 238 -14.92 21.73 8.01
CA GLY A 238 -14.09 21.93 9.20
C GLY A 238 -13.75 20.62 9.92
N SER A 239 -13.29 20.72 11.17
CA SER A 239 -13.03 19.56 12.04
C SER A 239 -14.35 18.84 12.39
N PRO A 240 -14.42 17.48 12.38
CA PRO A 240 -13.31 16.52 12.33
C PRO A 240 -12.91 16.05 10.93
N LEU A 241 -11.66 15.58 10.77
CA LEU A 241 -11.21 14.88 9.57
C LEU A 241 -12.08 13.66 9.26
N ARG A 242 -12.53 13.60 8.02
CA ARG A 242 -13.36 12.55 7.41
C ARG A 242 -12.87 12.30 5.99
N GLY A 243 -12.83 11.03 5.61
CA GLY A 243 -12.39 10.61 4.29
C GLY A 243 -11.16 9.71 4.33
N CYS A 244 -10.84 9.17 3.17
CA CYS A 244 -9.78 8.18 2.98
C CYS A 244 -8.61 8.71 2.14
N ALA A 245 -8.78 9.86 1.46
CA ALA A 245 -7.73 10.53 0.71
C ALA A 245 -7.28 11.79 1.46
N PHE A 246 -5.97 11.90 1.70
CA PHE A 246 -5.37 13.00 2.45
C PHE A 246 -4.36 13.73 1.58
N PHE A 247 -4.17 15.02 1.84
CA PHE A 247 -3.17 15.82 1.17
C PHE A 247 -2.45 16.68 2.22
N TYR A 248 -1.12 16.81 2.12
CA TYR A 248 -0.36 17.66 3.02
C TYR A 248 -0.01 18.97 2.33
N THR A 249 -0.43 20.10 2.89
CA THR A 249 -0.19 21.42 2.27
C THR A 249 1.11 22.07 2.72
N GLY A 250 1.78 21.56 3.76
CA GLY A 250 2.91 22.25 4.40
C GLY A 250 2.52 23.43 5.29
N GLU A 251 1.29 23.94 5.17
CA GLU A 251 0.83 25.20 5.78
C GLU A 251 -0.01 24.99 7.05
N ASN A 252 0.32 23.97 7.85
CA ASN A 252 -0.43 23.62 9.07
C ASN A 252 -1.93 23.29 8.84
N ILE A 253 -2.35 23.04 7.60
CA ILE A 253 -3.70 22.58 7.27
C ILE A 253 -3.60 21.18 6.69
N PHE A 254 -4.47 20.30 7.18
CA PHE A 254 -4.52 18.93 6.72
C PHE A 254 -5.91 18.63 6.13
N PRO A 255 -6.09 18.73 4.81
CA PRO A 255 -7.34 18.40 4.15
C PRO A 255 -7.51 16.89 3.94
N ALA A 256 -8.76 16.43 4.07
CA ALA A 256 -9.19 15.07 3.79
C ALA A 256 -10.44 15.08 2.91
N TYR A 257 -10.45 14.22 1.89
CA TYR A 257 -11.55 14.07 0.96
C TYR A 257 -12.28 12.76 1.20
N ASP A 258 -13.61 12.85 1.33
CA ASP A 258 -14.51 11.72 1.43
C ASP A 258 -15.13 11.42 0.05
N PRO A 259 -14.79 10.29 -0.60
CA PRO A 259 -15.33 9.93 -1.91
C PRO A 259 -16.85 9.67 -1.90
N HIS A 260 -17.41 9.25 -0.77
CA HIS A 260 -18.82 8.91 -0.68
C HIS A 260 -19.68 10.18 -0.65
N SER A 261 -19.30 11.15 0.19
CA SER A 261 -20.01 12.44 0.26
C SER A 261 -19.52 13.47 -0.76
N ARG A 262 -18.41 13.21 -1.45
CA ARG A 262 -17.69 14.15 -2.34
C ARG A 262 -17.43 15.50 -1.68
N ALA A 263 -17.06 15.45 -0.41
CA ALA A 263 -16.90 16.62 0.43
C ALA A 263 -15.52 16.63 1.07
N TRP A 264 -15.02 17.85 1.28
CA TRP A 264 -13.79 18.06 2.01
C TRP A 264 -14.06 18.24 3.49
N SER A 265 -13.18 17.69 4.29
CA SER A 265 -12.99 18.05 5.69
C SER A 265 -11.56 18.52 5.86
N HIS A 266 -11.28 19.26 6.93
CA HIS A 266 -9.92 19.66 7.24
C HIS A 266 -9.75 19.88 8.73
N VAL A 267 -8.50 19.97 9.15
CA VAL A 267 -8.16 20.43 10.49
C VAL A 267 -6.89 21.26 10.42
N ALA A 268 -6.86 22.34 11.18
CA ALA A 268 -5.63 23.07 11.44
C ALA A 268 -4.81 22.24 12.43
N ILE A 269 -3.62 21.83 12.00
CA ILE A 269 -2.70 20.99 12.76
C ILE A 269 -1.56 21.86 13.27
N SER A 270 -1.29 21.80 14.57
CA SER A 270 0.04 22.17 15.04
C SER A 270 0.99 21.00 14.77
N PRO A 271 2.25 21.25 14.39
CA PRO A 271 3.29 20.23 14.42
C PRO A 271 3.29 19.46 15.74
N PRO A 272 3.60 18.15 15.75
CA PRO A 272 3.88 17.44 16.99
C PRO A 272 4.91 18.20 17.82
N ALA A 273 4.55 18.57 19.04
CA ALA A 273 5.45 19.26 19.96
C ALA A 273 6.37 18.24 20.66
N ARG A 274 7.62 18.63 20.92
CA ARG A 274 8.51 17.84 21.77
C ARG A 274 7.97 17.85 23.20
N ASN A 275 7.74 16.68 23.78
CA ASN A 275 7.38 16.56 25.19
C ASN A 275 8.63 16.68 26.07
N GLU A 276 8.50 17.30 27.25
CA GLU A 276 9.62 17.47 28.21
C GLU A 276 10.26 16.12 28.62
N GLN A 277 9.46 15.06 28.70
CA GLN A 277 9.91 13.69 29.00
C GLN A 277 10.83 13.09 27.93
N GLU A 278 10.77 13.59 26.69
CA GLU A 278 11.64 13.13 25.59
C GLU A 278 13.02 13.80 25.60
N GLN A 279 13.19 14.89 26.36
CA GLN A 279 14.50 15.53 26.54
C GLN A 279 15.42 14.73 27.47
N GLU A 280 14.88 13.83 28.29
CA GLU A 280 15.67 13.04 29.24
C GLU A 280 16.34 11.80 28.60
N ASP A 281 15.84 11.30 27.45
CA ASP A 281 16.44 10.18 26.72
C ASP A 281 17.35 10.71 25.60
N GLU A 282 18.66 10.66 25.81
CA GLU A 282 19.68 11.12 24.85
C GLU A 282 19.52 10.49 23.46
N SER A 283 18.95 9.29 23.35
CA SER A 283 18.75 8.61 22.06
C SER A 283 17.67 9.25 21.17
N TRP A 284 16.82 10.09 21.77
CA TRP A 284 15.81 10.90 21.10
C TRP A 284 16.06 12.39 21.27
N ALA A 285 17.24 12.78 21.77
CA ALA A 285 17.62 14.19 21.80
C ALA A 285 17.72 14.70 20.35
N ASN A 286 17.08 15.82 20.06
CA ASN A 286 17.16 16.52 18.78
C ASN A 286 16.62 15.79 17.53
N TRP A 287 15.36 15.33 17.57
CA TRP A 287 14.67 14.91 16.34
C TRP A 287 13.87 16.04 15.67
N SER A 288 13.79 16.01 14.35
CA SER A 288 12.79 16.68 13.52
C SER A 288 11.98 15.62 12.78
N PHE A 289 10.79 15.97 12.31
CA PHE A 289 9.97 15.08 11.50
C PHE A 289 9.90 15.59 10.06
N GLY A 290 9.73 14.67 9.13
CA GLY A 290 9.51 14.94 7.72
C GLY A 290 8.95 13.69 7.05
N TYR A 291 8.46 13.86 5.82
CA TYR A 291 7.78 12.82 5.03
C TYR A 291 6.63 12.15 5.80
N ILE A 292 5.43 12.53 5.43
CA ILE A 292 4.27 12.29 6.28
C ILE A 292 3.20 11.57 5.52
N GLY A 293 2.48 10.67 6.20
CA GLY A 293 1.33 10.00 5.64
C GLY A 293 0.29 9.82 6.71
N ALA A 294 -0.92 10.30 6.44
CA ALA A 294 -2.05 10.15 7.33
C ALA A 294 -2.98 9.03 6.88
N PHE A 295 -3.70 8.48 7.84
CA PHE A 295 -4.64 7.39 7.64
C PHE A 295 -5.72 7.41 8.72
N MET A 296 -6.88 6.86 8.41
CA MET A 296 -7.95 6.62 9.38
C MET A 296 -7.86 5.22 9.93
N TYR A 297 -7.91 5.07 11.25
CA TYR A 297 -8.00 3.77 11.92
C TYR A 297 -9.07 3.83 13.01
N LYS A 298 -10.05 2.91 12.95
CA LYS A 298 -11.18 2.83 13.89
C LYS A 298 -11.86 4.18 14.18
N GLY A 299 -12.06 4.98 13.12
CA GLY A 299 -12.73 6.28 13.19
C GLY A 299 -11.86 7.43 13.72
N LYS A 300 -10.58 7.19 13.98
CA LYS A 300 -9.62 8.21 14.43
C LYS A 300 -8.58 8.48 13.36
N CYS A 301 -8.04 9.69 13.36
CA CYS A 301 -6.97 10.07 12.44
C CYS A 301 -5.61 9.80 13.07
N TYR A 302 -4.75 9.18 12.29
CA TYR A 302 -3.37 8.93 12.63
C TYR A 302 -2.45 9.52 11.56
N TRP A 303 -1.21 9.73 11.98
CA TRP A 303 -0.12 10.20 11.15
C TRP A 303 1.08 9.30 11.41
N ALA A 304 1.72 8.81 10.36
CA ALA A 304 3.07 8.25 10.45
C ALA A 304 4.10 9.24 9.89
N SER A 305 5.27 9.32 10.52
CA SER A 305 6.37 10.24 10.15
C SER A 305 7.71 9.56 10.24
N LEU A 306 8.61 9.86 9.30
CA LEU A 306 10.04 9.62 9.48
C LEU A 306 10.63 10.70 10.40
N LEU A 307 11.52 10.26 11.29
CA LEU A 307 12.22 11.12 12.24
C LEU A 307 13.69 11.20 11.85
N PHE A 308 14.25 12.40 11.78
CA PHE A 308 15.63 12.65 11.38
C PHE A 308 16.32 13.64 12.32
N ASP A 309 17.65 13.59 12.35
CA ASP A 309 18.48 14.54 13.09
C ASP A 309 18.70 15.80 12.21
N PRO A 310 18.21 16.99 12.61
CA PRO A 310 18.35 18.20 11.81
C PRO A 310 19.80 18.74 11.81
N GLU A 311 20.63 18.36 12.78
CA GLU A 311 22.04 18.74 12.84
C GLU A 311 22.90 17.82 11.98
N LYS A 312 22.49 16.56 11.84
CA LYS A 312 23.10 15.56 10.95
C LYS A 312 22.21 15.30 9.74
N TRP A 313 22.18 16.30 8.85
CA TRP A 313 21.46 16.25 7.58
C TRP A 313 21.57 14.88 6.91
N GLY A 314 20.46 14.14 6.90
CA GLY A 314 20.34 12.87 6.21
C GLY A 314 20.51 11.61 7.07
N GLU A 315 20.58 11.66 8.40
CA GLU A 315 20.54 10.45 9.25
C GLU A 315 19.11 10.17 9.77
N ASP A 316 18.52 9.05 9.35
CA ASP A 316 17.23 8.54 9.86
C ASP A 316 17.38 8.11 11.34
N ILE A 317 16.69 8.78 12.25
CA ILE A 317 16.61 8.40 13.67
C ILE A 317 15.64 7.23 13.85
N GLY A 318 14.49 7.26 13.17
CA GLY A 318 13.44 6.27 13.34
C GLY A 318 12.13 6.66 12.69
N VAL A 319 11.06 6.01 13.12
CA VAL A 319 9.69 6.26 12.66
C VAL A 319 8.76 6.38 13.86
N ALA A 320 7.75 7.23 13.73
CA ALA A 320 6.73 7.43 14.75
C ALA A 320 5.32 7.41 14.17
N ILE A 321 4.37 7.02 15.01
CA ILE A 321 2.93 7.08 14.78
C ILE A 321 2.32 7.99 15.84
N TRP A 322 1.49 8.91 15.37
CA TRP A 322 0.80 9.92 16.17
C TRP A 322 -0.71 9.77 15.99
N GLU A 323 -1.47 9.94 17.06
CA GLU A 323 -2.93 10.03 17.03
C GLU A 323 -3.33 11.50 17.14
N MET A 324 -4.21 11.96 16.27
CA MET A 324 -4.79 13.29 16.40
C MET A 324 -5.91 13.27 17.44
N LYS A 325 -5.74 14.03 18.52
CA LYS A 325 -6.81 14.33 19.47
C LYS A 325 -7.65 15.47 18.92
N GLN A 326 -8.85 15.14 18.47
CA GLN A 326 -9.74 16.09 17.81
C GLN A 326 -10.24 17.18 18.76
N GLU A 327 -10.29 16.92 20.08
CA GLU A 327 -10.83 17.87 21.05
C GLU A 327 -9.98 19.13 21.19
N ASN A 328 -8.66 19.01 20.95
CA ASN A 328 -7.70 20.10 21.13
C ASN A 328 -6.76 20.28 19.93
N SER A 329 -7.01 19.58 18.83
CA SER A 329 -6.17 19.57 17.61
C SER A 329 -4.68 19.31 17.90
N THR A 330 -4.39 18.46 18.88
CA THR A 330 -3.01 18.07 19.22
C THR A 330 -2.68 16.67 18.75
N TRP A 331 -1.41 16.44 18.45
CA TRP A 331 -0.87 15.12 18.19
C TRP A 331 -0.36 14.49 19.48
N VAL A 332 -0.76 13.24 19.71
CA VAL A 332 -0.27 12.43 20.82
C VAL A 332 0.54 11.28 20.24
N LEU A 333 1.76 11.10 20.73
CA LEU A 333 2.61 9.98 20.34
C LEU A 333 1.95 8.65 20.74
N VAL A 334 1.77 7.75 19.78
CA VAL A 334 1.22 6.41 20.00
C VAL A 334 2.35 5.41 20.14
N SER A 335 3.28 5.42 19.20
CA SER A 335 4.44 4.54 19.22
C SER A 335 5.56 5.12 18.35
N ARG A 336 6.79 4.80 18.71
CA ARG A 336 7.98 5.10 17.91
C ARG A 336 8.99 3.98 18.06
N VAL A 337 9.89 3.87 17.10
CA VAL A 337 11.00 2.92 17.13
C VAL A 337 12.21 3.52 16.44
N LEU A 338 13.39 3.29 16.99
CA LEU A 338 14.64 3.76 16.39
C LEU A 338 15.00 2.89 15.19
N SER A 339 15.56 3.50 14.16
CA SER A 339 16.09 2.79 12.99
C SER A 339 17.11 1.73 13.40
N LYS A 340 17.97 2.02 14.37
CA LYS A 340 18.98 1.06 14.89
C LYS A 340 18.34 -0.18 15.55
N ASP A 341 17.16 -0.04 16.13
CA ASP A 341 16.44 -1.14 16.79
C ASP A 341 15.68 -1.99 15.78
N LEU A 342 15.25 -1.38 14.66
CA LEU A 342 14.63 -2.08 13.54
C LEU A 342 15.66 -2.82 12.68
N PHE A 343 16.75 -2.15 12.31
CA PHE A 343 17.64 -2.60 11.23
C PHE A 343 19.06 -2.96 11.72
N GLY A 344 19.34 -2.75 13.01
CA GLY A 344 20.67 -2.95 13.58
C GLY A 344 21.61 -1.74 13.40
N PRO A 345 22.77 -1.75 14.06
CA PRO A 345 23.69 -0.60 14.14
C PRO A 345 24.49 -0.33 12.85
N SER A 346 24.51 -1.28 11.91
CA SER A 346 25.29 -1.21 10.66
C SER A 346 24.48 -0.77 9.45
N CYS A 347 23.19 -0.45 9.62
CA CYS A 347 22.35 0.01 8.53
C CYS A 347 22.64 1.50 8.26
N CYS A 348 23.44 1.79 7.24
CA CYS A 348 23.67 3.16 6.76
C CYS A 348 22.41 3.66 6.04
N LEU A 349 21.55 4.39 6.75
CA LEU A 349 20.33 4.96 6.20
C LEU A 349 20.55 6.45 5.93
N SER A 350 21.10 6.77 4.75
CA SER A 350 21.09 8.15 4.29
C SER A 350 19.68 8.52 3.79
N VAL A 351 19.22 9.71 4.16
CA VAL A 351 17.90 10.28 3.81
C VAL A 351 18.12 11.41 2.83
N GLY A 352 18.34 11.07 1.56
CA GLY A 352 18.06 12.02 0.47
C GLY A 352 16.59 11.88 0.07
N ASP A 353 15.91 12.99 -0.25
CA ASP A 353 14.54 13.10 -0.79
C ASP A 353 13.79 11.77 -0.97
N LYS A 354 13.08 11.31 0.08
CA LYS A 354 12.31 10.05 0.09
C LYS A 354 10.82 10.37 0.16
N ASP A 355 10.01 9.93 -0.79
CA ASP A 355 8.55 9.98 -0.59
C ASP A 355 8.09 8.82 0.29
N MET A 356 7.31 9.10 1.33
CA MET A 356 6.79 8.07 2.22
C MET A 356 5.36 7.72 1.84
N THR A 357 5.06 6.43 1.81
CA THR A 357 3.69 5.94 1.75
C THR A 357 3.30 5.20 3.00
N VAL A 358 2.03 5.36 3.35
CA VAL A 358 1.42 4.76 4.53
C VAL A 358 0.17 4.03 4.07
N ARG A 359 0.08 2.76 4.42
CA ARG A 359 -1.03 1.89 4.02
C ARG A 359 -1.53 1.14 5.24
N LEU A 360 -2.77 1.39 5.62
CA LEU A 360 -3.44 0.64 6.67
C LEU A 360 -4.20 -0.52 6.02
N VAL A 361 -3.99 -1.73 6.55
CA VAL A 361 -4.82 -2.89 6.25
C VAL A 361 -5.16 -3.59 7.56
N GLU A 362 -6.45 -3.71 7.85
CA GLU A 362 -6.96 -4.20 9.14
C GLU A 362 -6.37 -3.41 10.33
N ASP A 363 -5.63 -4.07 11.22
CA ASP A 363 -4.99 -3.50 12.40
C ASP A 363 -3.49 -3.22 12.21
N THR A 364 -2.97 -3.36 10.99
CA THR A 364 -1.55 -3.17 10.69
C THR A 364 -1.33 -2.03 9.70
N VAL A 365 -0.52 -1.05 10.09
CA VAL A 365 -0.05 0.02 9.19
C VAL A 365 1.32 -0.32 8.64
N PHE A 366 1.47 -0.20 7.33
CA PHE A 366 2.71 -0.40 6.60
C PHE A 366 3.25 0.96 6.16
N ILE A 367 4.54 1.17 6.37
CA ILE A 367 5.23 2.41 6.05
C ILE A 367 6.41 2.03 5.14
N SER A 368 6.49 2.68 3.98
CA SER A 368 7.54 2.43 2.99
C SER A 368 7.99 3.73 2.36
N ALA A 369 9.28 3.85 2.08
CA ALA A 369 9.84 4.91 1.26
C ALA A 369 9.83 4.52 -0.24
N PHE A 370 9.64 5.49 -1.13
CA PHE A 370 9.75 5.36 -2.59
C PHE A 370 11.16 5.70 -3.07
N TYR A 371 11.58 5.05 -4.15
CA TYR A 371 12.92 5.11 -4.73
C TYR A 371 13.30 6.44 -5.39
N ARG A 372 14.44 7.04 -5.04
CA ARG A 372 15.20 7.90 -5.97
C ARG A 372 16.30 7.10 -6.67
N LYS A 373 16.50 7.32 -7.97
CA LYS A 373 17.42 6.55 -8.84
C LYS A 373 18.90 6.63 -8.43
N GLU A 374 19.28 7.63 -7.65
CA GLU A 374 20.68 7.99 -7.35
C GLU A 374 21.20 7.41 -6.02
N SER A 375 20.32 6.92 -5.14
CA SER A 375 20.71 6.47 -3.80
C SER A 375 20.66 4.95 -3.67
N HIS A 376 21.79 4.35 -3.28
CA HIS A 376 21.79 3.04 -2.61
C HIS A 376 21.34 3.22 -1.15
N GLY A 377 20.58 2.26 -0.64
CA GLY A 377 20.12 2.24 0.75
C GLY A 377 18.71 2.81 0.89
N VAL A 378 17.71 1.96 0.65
CA VAL A 378 16.33 2.31 0.96
C VAL A 378 16.06 2.06 2.43
N TRP A 379 15.25 2.92 3.03
CA TRP A 379 14.64 2.65 4.33
C TRP A 379 13.64 1.50 4.16
N PRO A 380 13.97 0.28 4.61
CA PRO A 380 13.16 -0.90 4.28
C PRO A 380 11.74 -0.75 4.82
N PRO A 381 10.74 -1.34 4.15
CA PRO A 381 9.37 -1.31 4.65
C PRO A 381 9.27 -1.82 6.09
N VAL A 382 8.53 -1.07 6.90
CA VAL A 382 8.20 -1.47 8.26
C VAL A 382 6.69 -1.57 8.41
N ALA A 383 6.27 -2.28 9.45
CA ALA A 383 4.88 -2.36 9.83
C ALA A 383 4.72 -2.16 11.33
N TYR A 384 3.66 -1.49 11.73
CA TYR A 384 3.21 -1.40 13.11
C TYR A 384 1.85 -2.05 13.24
N ASP A 385 1.74 -2.99 14.17
CA ASP A 385 0.48 -3.62 14.51
C ASP A 385 -0.12 -2.96 15.76
N PHE A 386 -1.31 -2.39 15.60
CA PHE A 386 -2.02 -1.72 16.69
C PHE A 386 -2.54 -2.71 17.75
N SER A 387 -2.93 -3.91 17.35
CA SER A 387 -3.48 -4.92 18.26
C SER A 387 -2.42 -5.50 19.20
N LEU A 388 -1.19 -5.64 18.69
CA LEU A 388 -0.03 -6.16 19.42
C LEU A 388 0.89 -5.07 19.97
N SER A 389 0.65 -3.81 19.58
CA SER A 389 1.51 -2.65 19.89
C SER A 389 2.98 -2.92 19.56
N LYS A 390 3.24 -3.51 18.38
CA LYS A 390 4.55 -4.04 18.01
C LYS A 390 4.98 -3.60 16.62
N TRP A 391 6.26 -3.24 16.50
CA TRP A 391 6.93 -2.95 15.24
C TRP A 391 7.54 -4.20 14.60
N TYR A 392 7.54 -4.21 13.27
CA TYR A 392 8.08 -5.26 12.42
C TYR A 392 8.85 -4.65 11.26
N THR A 393 9.88 -5.35 10.79
CA THR A 393 10.64 -5.01 9.59
C THR A 393 10.77 -6.22 8.70
N CYS A 394 10.89 -6.01 7.39
CA CYS A 394 11.23 -7.05 6.43
C CYS A 394 12.75 -7.17 6.17
N CYS A 395 13.57 -6.31 6.77
CA CYS A 395 15.01 -6.27 6.49
C CYS A 395 15.75 -7.38 7.25
N MET A 396 16.60 -8.12 6.55
CA MET A 396 17.49 -9.12 7.15
C MET A 396 18.96 -8.88 6.78
N ASP A 397 19.25 -8.16 5.68
CA ASP A 397 20.59 -7.87 5.14
C ASP A 397 20.52 -6.59 4.28
N ASN A 398 21.64 -6.05 3.79
CA ASN A 398 21.78 -4.85 2.93
C ASN A 398 21.10 -4.96 1.54
N GLU A 399 19.91 -5.54 1.49
CA GLU A 399 19.06 -5.68 0.33
C GLU A 399 18.27 -4.39 0.11
N ASP A 400 18.11 -4.04 -1.16
CA ASP A 400 17.35 -2.88 -1.54
C ASP A 400 15.89 -3.29 -1.80
N ILE A 401 14.98 -2.94 -0.88
CA ILE A 401 13.60 -3.44 -0.83
C ILE A 401 12.60 -2.30 -0.79
N GLU A 402 11.56 -2.40 -1.61
CA GLU A 402 10.41 -1.49 -1.63
C GLU A 402 9.10 -2.26 -1.45
N CYS A 403 8.13 -1.68 -0.75
CA CYS A 403 6.77 -2.19 -0.72
C CYS A 403 5.96 -1.65 -1.90
N SER A 404 5.74 -2.48 -2.91
CA SER A 404 4.96 -2.08 -4.08
C SER A 404 3.50 -1.79 -3.71
N TYR A 405 2.84 -2.73 -3.04
CA TYR A 405 1.50 -2.60 -2.51
C TYR A 405 1.29 -3.56 -1.34
N VAL A 406 0.31 -3.25 -0.51
CA VAL A 406 -0.17 -4.13 0.56
C VAL A 406 -1.55 -4.61 0.18
N LEU A 407 -1.93 -5.84 0.48
CA LEU A 407 -3.29 -6.29 0.22
C LEU A 407 -3.78 -7.27 1.28
N LEU A 408 -5.09 -7.25 1.49
CA LEU A 408 -5.81 -8.36 2.09
C LEU A 408 -6.14 -9.37 0.98
N PRO A 409 -5.74 -10.65 1.09
CA PRO A 409 -5.98 -11.60 0.02
C PRO A 409 -7.47 -11.84 -0.24
N SER A 410 -7.87 -11.67 -1.51
CA SER A 410 -9.20 -12.05 -1.97
C SER A 410 -9.09 -12.78 -3.30
N LEU A 411 -9.74 -13.94 -3.41
CA LEU A 411 -9.87 -14.66 -4.68
C LEU A 411 -11.14 -14.28 -5.46
N SER A 412 -12.09 -13.61 -4.81
CA SER A 412 -13.39 -13.26 -5.38
C SER A 412 -13.43 -11.83 -5.94
N ALA A 413 -12.57 -10.94 -5.45
CA ALA A 413 -12.50 -9.56 -5.91
C ALA A 413 -12.13 -9.47 -7.40
N LYS A 414 -12.86 -8.66 -8.15
CA LYS A 414 -12.67 -8.44 -9.59
C LYS A 414 -12.70 -6.94 -9.91
N PRO A 415 -11.85 -6.48 -10.84
CA PRO A 415 -11.79 -5.08 -11.25
C PRO A 415 -12.88 -4.66 -12.25
#